data_AF-A0A259TXR7-F1
#
_entry.id   AF-A0A259TXR7-F1
#
_cell.length_a   1.000
_cell.length_b   1.000
_cell.length_c   1.000
_cell.angle_alpha   90.00
_cell.angle_beta   90.00
_cell.angle_gamma   90.00
#
_symmetry.space_group_name_H-M   'P 1'
#
loop_
_entity.id
_entity.type
_entity.pdbx_description
1 polymer ?
#
loop_
_entity_poly.entity_id
_entity_poly.type
_entity_poly.pdbx_seq_one_letter_code
_entity_poly.pdbx_strand_id
1 'polypeptide(L)'
;MPRLIKRYGSRKLYDTEASEYVSLDRVAAFVRDGEDVRIVDNKTGEDVTVAILSQVIAEEGRNGGSLSSTFLHDLVRMGERAIRTGAETITRAEETVGAVVGGARKNAAAVVGDARRRIASGAPLGDVRNEMERLRARLDALEGSLASLEEDEPKPPADAG
;
A
#
# COMPACT_ATOMS: atom_id res chain seq x y z
N MET A 1 -19.89 21.70 9.78
CA MET A 1 -19.92 21.80 8.31
C MET A 1 -19.49 23.21 7.94
N PRO A 2 -18.80 23.43 6.82
CA PRO A 2 -18.35 24.78 6.47
C PRO A 2 -19.53 25.68 6.09
N ARG A 3 -19.48 26.94 6.53
CA ARG A 3 -20.46 27.98 6.19
C ARG A 3 -20.40 28.28 4.70
N LEU A 4 -21.53 28.09 4.01
CA LEU A 4 -21.59 28.22 2.56
C LEU A 4 -21.89 29.66 2.15
N ILE A 5 -20.99 30.23 1.36
CA ILE A 5 -21.11 31.56 0.77
C ILE A 5 -21.15 31.42 -0.75
N LYS A 6 -22.14 32.05 -1.39
CA LYS A 6 -22.27 32.12 -2.84
C LYS A 6 -21.73 33.43 -3.38
N ARG A 7 -20.84 33.36 -4.37
CA ARG A 7 -20.30 34.53 -5.05
C ARG A 7 -21.15 34.89 -6.28
N TYR A 8 -21.60 36.13 -6.34
CA TYR A 8 -22.41 36.70 -7.44
C TYR A 8 -21.63 37.79 -8.20
N GLY A 9 -20.38 37.50 -8.57
CA GLY A 9 -19.47 38.44 -9.23
C GLY A 9 -18.33 38.93 -8.33
N SER A 10 -17.71 40.06 -8.67
CA SER A 10 -16.46 40.50 -8.02
C SER A 10 -16.61 40.97 -6.58
N ARG A 11 -17.75 41.56 -6.19
CA ARG A 11 -17.95 42.17 -4.87
C ARG A 11 -19.13 41.60 -4.07
N LYS A 12 -19.97 40.77 -4.68
CA LYS A 12 -21.20 40.27 -4.04
C LYS A 12 -20.97 38.86 -3.51
N LEU A 13 -20.97 38.73 -2.19
CA LEU A 13 -20.91 37.46 -1.47
C LEU A 13 -22.21 37.30 -0.70
N TYR A 14 -22.89 36.17 -0.85
CA TYR A 14 -24.17 35.88 -0.21
C TYR A 14 -24.01 34.71 0.75
N ASP A 15 -24.25 34.96 2.01
CA ASP A 15 -24.23 33.95 3.06
C ASP A 15 -25.55 33.18 3.06
N THR A 16 -25.47 31.87 2.87
CA THR A 16 -26.67 31.02 2.83
C THR A 16 -27.27 30.71 4.19
N GLU A 17 -26.50 30.88 5.28
CA GLU A 17 -26.99 30.66 6.65
C GLU A 17 -27.71 31.90 7.18
N ALA A 18 -27.07 33.07 7.05
CA ALA A 18 -27.68 34.35 7.44
C ALA A 18 -28.68 34.90 6.39
N SER A 19 -28.72 34.29 5.20
CA SER A 19 -29.57 34.69 4.08
C SER A 19 -29.36 36.14 3.63
N GLU A 20 -28.15 36.66 3.74
CA GLU A 20 -27.81 38.06 3.46
C GLU A 20 -26.52 38.24 2.65
N TYR A 21 -26.33 39.43 2.07
CA TYR A 21 -25.07 39.80 1.44
C TYR A 21 -24.04 40.23 2.48
N VAL A 22 -22.84 39.67 2.39
CA VAL A 22 -21.74 39.91 3.32
C VAL A 22 -20.54 40.54 2.61
N SER A 23 -19.76 41.34 3.33
CA SER A 23 -18.49 41.91 2.85
C SER A 23 -17.32 40.94 3.06
N LEU A 24 -16.18 41.23 2.46
CA LEU A 24 -14.93 40.51 2.72
C LEU A 24 -14.50 40.62 4.19
N ASP A 25 -14.70 41.78 4.83
CA ASP A 25 -14.46 41.95 6.26
C ASP A 25 -15.32 41.02 7.13
N ARG A 26 -16.56 40.77 6.71
CA ARG A 26 -17.45 39.85 7.41
C ARG A 26 -17.01 38.40 7.22
N VAL A 27 -16.54 38.04 6.02
CA VAL A 27 -15.90 36.74 5.78
C VAL A 27 -14.64 36.56 6.62
N ALA A 28 -13.81 37.60 6.74
CA ALA A 28 -12.64 37.61 7.60
C ALA A 28 -13.01 37.39 9.08
N ALA A 29 -14.11 38.00 9.53
CA ALA A 29 -14.62 37.81 10.88
C ALA A 29 -15.01 36.35 11.15
N PHE A 30 -15.74 35.69 10.23
CA PHE A 30 -16.08 34.27 10.37
C PHE A 30 -14.82 33.40 10.56
N VAL A 31 -13.79 33.60 9.74
CA VAL A 31 -12.53 32.86 9.86
C VAL A 31 -11.82 33.15 11.18
N ARG A 32 -11.80 34.42 11.62
CA ARG A 32 -11.23 34.82 12.92
C ARG A 32 -11.97 34.23 14.11
N ASP A 33 -13.28 34.02 13.98
CA ASP A 33 -14.14 33.39 14.99
C ASP A 33 -13.99 31.85 14.99
N GLY A 34 -13.15 31.29 14.10
CA GLY A 34 -12.87 29.87 13.99
C GLY A 34 -13.87 29.10 13.14
N GLU A 35 -14.71 29.79 12.36
CA GLU A 35 -15.63 29.15 11.42
C GLU A 35 -14.92 28.80 10.11
N ASP A 36 -15.10 27.56 9.64
CA ASP A 36 -14.72 27.16 8.29
C ASP A 36 -15.70 27.74 7.28
N VAL A 37 -15.20 28.43 6.26
CA VAL A 37 -16.01 28.98 5.15
C VAL A 37 -15.74 28.24 3.86
N ARG A 38 -16.79 27.97 3.09
CA ARG A 38 -16.72 27.47 1.72
C ARG A 38 -17.40 28.45 0.79
N ILE A 39 -16.69 28.87 -0.25
CA ILE A 39 -17.14 29.91 -1.16
C ILE A 39 -17.25 29.34 -2.57
N VAL A 40 -18.45 29.38 -3.14
CA VAL A 40 -18.75 28.80 -4.46
C VAL A 40 -19.23 29.89 -5.41
N ASP A 41 -18.71 29.92 -6.63
CA ASP A 41 -19.22 30.82 -7.66
C ASP A 41 -20.62 30.40 -8.10
N ASN A 42 -21.59 31.31 -8.01
CA ASN A 42 -22.98 30.98 -8.29
C ASN A 42 -23.22 30.68 -9.79
N LYS A 43 -22.39 31.20 -10.69
CA LYS A 43 -22.54 30.97 -12.14
C LYS A 43 -21.87 29.67 -12.56
N THR A 44 -20.65 29.42 -12.10
CA THR A 44 -19.86 28.26 -12.56
C THR A 44 -19.97 27.05 -11.64
N GLY A 45 -20.37 27.24 -10.38
CA GLY A 45 -20.34 26.19 -9.36
C GLY A 45 -18.93 25.87 -8.85
N GLU A 46 -17.92 26.64 -9.28
CA GLU A 46 -16.52 26.41 -8.91
C GLU A 46 -16.26 26.81 -7.46
N ASP A 47 -15.41 26.04 -6.78
CA ASP A 47 -14.93 26.38 -5.44
C ASP A 47 -13.87 27.48 -5.54
N VAL A 48 -14.25 28.69 -5.14
CA VAL A 48 -13.41 29.89 -5.20
C VAL A 48 -12.91 30.31 -3.82
N THR A 49 -12.98 29.41 -2.82
CA THR A 49 -12.60 29.68 -1.43
C THR A 49 -11.18 30.23 -1.33
N VAL A 50 -10.20 29.58 -1.95
CA VAL A 50 -8.79 30.01 -1.93
C VAL A 50 -8.61 31.41 -2.49
N ALA A 51 -9.27 31.72 -3.61
CA ALA A 51 -9.15 33.02 -4.26
C ALA A 51 -9.72 34.15 -3.40
N ILE A 52 -10.87 33.94 -2.77
CA ILE A 52 -11.52 34.94 -1.93
C ILE A 52 -10.79 35.11 -0.59
N LEU A 53 -10.34 34.03 0.06
CA LEU A 53 -9.53 34.15 1.29
C LEU A 53 -8.19 34.84 1.03
N SER A 54 -7.57 34.60 -0.13
CA SER A 54 -6.37 35.35 -0.54
C SER A 54 -6.64 36.84 -0.70
N GLN A 55 -7.82 37.20 -1.24
CA GLN A 55 -8.24 38.60 -1.34
C GLN A 55 -8.44 39.22 0.05
N VAL A 56 -9.06 38.48 0.99
CA VAL A 56 -9.23 38.92 2.40
C VAL A 56 -7.88 39.26 3.03
N ILE A 57 -6.90 38.34 2.93
CA ILE A 57 -5.54 38.54 3.47
C ILE A 57 -4.87 39.79 2.86
N ALA A 58 -5.04 39.98 1.54
CA ALA A 58 -4.48 41.13 0.85
C ALA A 58 -5.12 42.47 1.25
N GLU A 59 -6.43 42.49 1.52
CA GLU A 59 -7.14 43.69 2.02
C GLU A 59 -6.76 44.02 3.46
N GLU A 60 -6.62 43.02 4.34
CA GLU A 60 -6.14 43.24 5.71
C GLU A 60 -4.75 43.89 5.75
N GLY A 61 -3.82 43.43 4.89
CA GLY A 61 -2.49 44.04 4.78
C GLY A 61 -2.50 45.49 4.30
N ARG A 62 -3.49 45.91 3.51
CA ARG A 62 -3.65 47.32 3.04
C ARG A 62 -4.29 48.21 4.09
N ASN A 63 -5.19 47.68 4.90
CA ASN A 63 -5.95 48.43 5.90
C ASN A 63 -5.20 48.60 7.24
N GLY A 64 -3.88 48.40 7.25
CA GLY A 64 -3.05 48.54 8.45
C GLY A 64 -3.01 47.29 9.33
N GLY A 65 -3.50 46.15 8.85
CA GLY A 65 -3.29 44.86 9.50
C GLY A 65 -1.80 44.54 9.57
N SER A 66 -1.31 44.21 10.78
CA SER A 66 0.09 43.89 11.06
C SER A 66 0.47 42.49 10.53
N LEU A 67 0.30 42.24 9.24
CA LEU A 67 0.85 41.06 8.58
C LEU A 67 2.34 41.32 8.32
N SER A 68 3.20 40.75 9.18
CA SER A 68 4.64 40.81 8.96
C SER A 68 5.02 40.10 7.65
N SER A 69 5.91 40.71 6.87
CA SER A 69 6.49 40.08 5.68
C SER A 69 7.09 38.70 5.99
N THR A 70 7.68 38.52 7.19
CA THR A 70 8.21 37.24 7.66
C THR A 70 7.11 36.17 7.73
N PHE A 71 5.94 36.51 8.27
CA PHE A 71 4.81 35.57 8.39
C PHE A 71 4.28 35.15 7.01
N LEU A 72 4.16 36.10 6.08
CA LEU A 72 3.73 35.79 4.71
C LEU A 72 4.72 34.89 3.98
N HIS A 73 6.03 35.13 4.14
CA HIS A 73 7.06 34.24 3.62
C HIS A 73 6.96 32.83 4.21
N ASP A 74 6.70 32.72 5.51
CA ASP A 74 6.54 31.44 6.18
C ASP A 74 5.28 30.70 5.74
N LEU A 75 4.17 31.41 5.51
CA LEU A 75 2.93 30.86 4.98
C LEU A 75 3.15 30.25 3.58
N VAL A 76 3.85 30.95 2.69
CA VAL A 76 4.21 30.43 1.36
C VAL A 76 5.08 29.18 1.46
N ARG A 77 6.13 29.21 2.30
CA ARG A 77 7.00 28.04 2.54
C ARG A 77 6.23 26.86 3.14
N MET A 78 5.24 27.13 3.98
CA MET A 78 4.46 26.08 4.64
C MET A 78 3.50 25.41 3.66
N GLY A 79 2.85 26.18 2.78
CA GLY A 79 2.03 25.64 1.70
C GLY A 79 2.82 24.71 0.77
N GLU A 80 4.03 25.12 0.36
CA GLU A 80 4.91 24.30 -0.47
C GLU A 80 5.34 23.00 0.24
N ARG A 81 5.68 23.09 1.54
CA ARG A 81 6.06 21.92 2.35
C ARG A 81 4.90 20.94 2.54
N ALA A 82 3.68 21.43 2.75
CA ALA A 82 2.50 20.60 2.89
C ALA A 82 2.21 19.79 1.61
N ILE A 83 2.28 20.45 0.44
CA ILE A 83 2.08 19.81 -0.87
C ILE A 83 3.19 18.78 -1.15
N ARG A 84 4.45 19.15 -0.91
CA ARG A 84 5.60 18.26 -1.16
C ARG A 84 5.57 17.02 -0.28
N THR A 85 5.27 17.17 1.00
CA THR A 85 5.15 16.04 1.93
C THR A 85 4.04 15.08 1.51
N GLY A 86 2.88 15.63 1.09
CA GLY A 86 1.80 14.83 0.52
C GLY A 86 2.23 14.04 -0.72
N ALA A 87 2.90 14.70 -1.67
CA ALA A 87 3.40 14.05 -2.88
C ALA A 87 4.42 12.92 -2.57
N GLU A 88 5.37 13.17 -1.66
CA GLU A 88 6.38 12.19 -1.26
C GLU A 88 5.78 10.94 -0.59
N THR A 89 4.68 11.08 0.17
CA THR A 89 4.00 9.93 0.77
C THR A 89 3.31 9.04 -0.27
N ILE A 90 2.79 9.62 -1.34
CA ILE A 90 2.16 8.87 -2.45
C ILE A 90 3.23 8.10 -3.23
N THR A 91 4.34 8.74 -3.58
CA THR A 91 5.43 8.06 -4.32
C THR A 91 6.03 6.91 -3.52
N ARG A 92 6.26 7.07 -2.21
CA ARG A 92 6.75 5.96 -1.36
C ARG A 92 5.74 4.81 -1.23
N ALA A 93 4.44 5.10 -1.20
CA ALA A 93 3.41 4.07 -1.18
C ALA A 93 3.40 3.25 -2.48
N GLU A 94 3.57 3.91 -3.63
CA GLU A 94 3.66 3.24 -4.92
C GLU A 94 4.93 2.38 -5.07
N GLU A 95 6.08 2.88 -4.60
CA GLU A 95 7.34 2.13 -4.61
C GLU A 95 7.27 0.87 -3.74
N THR A 96 6.68 0.97 -2.54
CA THR A 96 6.54 -0.17 -1.62
C THR A 96 5.56 -1.21 -2.16
N VAL A 97 4.41 -0.80 -2.72
CA VAL A 97 3.47 -1.71 -3.39
C VAL A 97 4.12 -2.36 -4.63
N GLY A 98 4.84 -1.59 -5.43
CA GLY A 98 5.58 -2.07 -6.60
C GLY A 98 6.65 -3.11 -6.24
N ALA A 99 7.40 -2.87 -5.17
CA ALA A 99 8.41 -3.80 -4.66
C ALA A 99 7.78 -5.11 -4.14
N VAL A 100 6.66 -5.05 -3.43
CA VAL A 100 5.96 -6.23 -2.91
C VAL A 100 5.34 -7.06 -4.04
N VAL A 101 4.64 -6.42 -4.98
CA VAL A 101 4.01 -7.11 -6.13
C VAL A 101 5.08 -7.67 -7.06
N GLY A 102 6.15 -6.91 -7.32
CA GLY A 102 7.30 -7.35 -8.09
C GLY A 102 8.00 -8.56 -7.45
N GLY A 103 8.23 -8.51 -6.14
CA GLY A 103 8.79 -9.62 -5.37
C GLY A 103 7.92 -10.88 -5.39
N ALA A 104 6.61 -10.73 -5.21
CA ALA A 104 5.65 -11.83 -5.28
C ALA A 104 5.63 -12.50 -6.67
N ARG A 105 5.64 -11.72 -7.76
CA ARG A 105 5.71 -12.25 -9.13
C ARG A 105 7.01 -13.00 -9.39
N LYS A 106 8.14 -12.48 -8.91
CA LYS A 106 9.46 -13.10 -9.09
C LYS A 106 9.55 -14.45 -8.37
N ASN A 107 9.04 -14.52 -7.14
CA ASN A 107 8.98 -15.76 -6.36
C ASN A 107 8.03 -16.79 -7.01
N ALA A 108 6.84 -16.37 -7.46
CA ALA A 108 5.92 -17.24 -8.17
C ALA A 108 6.52 -17.81 -9.47
N ALA A 109 7.22 -16.99 -10.25
CA ALA A 109 7.90 -17.42 -11.46
C ALA A 109 9.03 -18.43 -11.15
N ALA A 110 9.77 -18.23 -10.05
CA ALA A 110 10.79 -19.16 -9.59
C ALA A 110 10.18 -20.53 -9.21
N VAL A 111 9.10 -20.55 -8.42
CA VAL A 111 8.40 -21.77 -8.00
C VAL A 111 7.83 -22.54 -9.19
N VAL A 112 7.18 -21.84 -10.13
CA VAL A 112 6.62 -22.45 -11.35
C VAL A 112 7.73 -22.99 -12.25
N GLY A 113 8.83 -22.24 -12.41
CA GLY A 113 9.98 -22.67 -13.18
C GLY A 113 10.63 -23.93 -12.60
N ASP A 114 10.73 -24.03 -11.27
CA ASP A 114 11.29 -25.19 -10.60
C ASP A 114 10.38 -26.41 -10.65
N ALA A 115 9.07 -26.23 -10.47
CA ALA A 115 8.09 -27.29 -10.68
C ALA A 115 8.13 -27.80 -12.13
N ARG A 116 8.20 -26.90 -13.12
CA ARG A 116 8.30 -27.25 -14.53
C ARG A 116 9.58 -28.02 -14.84
N ARG A 117 10.73 -27.63 -14.26
CA ARG A 117 11.99 -28.37 -14.39
C ARG A 117 11.89 -29.78 -13.83
N ARG A 118 11.30 -29.94 -12.65
CA ARG A 118 11.16 -31.26 -11.98
C ARG A 118 10.21 -32.20 -12.72
N ILE A 119 9.17 -31.66 -13.34
CA ILE A 119 8.26 -32.41 -14.22
C ILE A 119 8.99 -32.81 -15.51
N ALA A 120 9.68 -31.87 -16.16
CA ALA A 120 10.42 -32.14 -17.39
C ALA A 120 11.59 -33.11 -17.20
N SER A 121 12.22 -33.12 -16.02
CA SER A 121 13.32 -34.03 -15.69
C SER A 121 12.84 -35.42 -15.22
N GLY A 122 11.53 -35.68 -15.15
CA GLY A 122 10.98 -36.99 -14.77
C GLY A 122 11.31 -37.43 -13.33
N ALA A 123 11.69 -36.48 -12.46
CA ALA A 123 12.22 -36.76 -11.12
C ALA A 123 11.36 -37.65 -10.21
N PRO A 124 10.01 -37.54 -10.16
CA PRO A 124 9.24 -38.30 -9.17
C PRO A 124 9.22 -39.82 -9.44
N LEU A 125 9.44 -40.26 -10.68
CA LEU A 125 9.46 -41.69 -11.02
C LEU A 125 10.88 -42.25 -11.09
N GLY A 126 11.87 -41.44 -11.48
CA GLY A 126 13.27 -41.87 -11.54
C GLY A 126 13.85 -42.15 -10.15
N ASP A 127 13.63 -41.25 -9.19
CA ASP A 127 14.16 -41.41 -7.83
C ASP A 127 13.48 -42.58 -7.10
N VAL A 128 12.16 -42.71 -7.24
CA VAL A 128 11.40 -43.84 -6.68
C VAL A 128 11.81 -45.16 -7.33
N ARG A 129 12.01 -45.19 -8.65
CA ARG A 129 12.45 -46.40 -9.35
C ARG A 129 13.84 -46.85 -8.90
N ASN A 130 14.78 -45.92 -8.80
CA ASN A 130 16.14 -46.22 -8.34
C ASN A 130 16.14 -46.71 -6.89
N GLU A 131 15.32 -46.13 -6.02
CA GLU A 131 15.19 -46.58 -4.63
C GLU A 131 14.55 -47.96 -4.53
N MET A 132 13.52 -48.24 -5.35
CA MET A 132 12.91 -49.56 -5.44
C MET A 132 13.88 -50.63 -5.97
N GLU A 133 14.75 -50.29 -6.91
CA GLU A 133 15.80 -51.19 -7.40
C GLU A 133 16.84 -51.51 -6.31
N ARG A 134 17.23 -50.51 -5.50
CA ARG A 134 18.12 -50.73 -4.34
C ARG A 134 17.48 -51.61 -3.27
N LEU A 135 16.20 -51.37 -2.96
CA LEU A 135 15.48 -52.16 -1.95
C LEU A 135 15.34 -53.63 -2.37
N ARG A 136 15.07 -53.89 -3.65
CA ARG A 136 15.03 -55.25 -4.20
C ARG A 136 16.39 -55.94 -4.09
N ALA A 137 17.46 -55.29 -4.55
CA ALA A 137 18.81 -55.85 -4.44
C ALA A 137 19.21 -56.17 -2.99
N ARG A 138 18.71 -55.39 -2.03
CA ARG A 138 18.96 -55.63 -0.59
C ARG A 138 18.13 -56.79 -0.04
N LEU A 139 16.90 -56.98 -0.51
CA LEU A 139 16.08 -58.14 -0.17
C LEU A 139 16.71 -59.42 -0.71
N ASP A 140 17.13 -59.44 -1.97
CA ASP A 140 17.79 -60.63 -2.57
C ASP A 140 19.05 -61.05 -1.78
N ALA A 141 19.84 -60.07 -1.32
CA ALA A 141 21.03 -60.33 -0.52
C ALA A 141 20.70 -60.89 0.89
N LEU A 142 19.60 -60.42 1.49
CA LEU A 142 19.12 -60.93 2.78
C LEU A 142 18.54 -62.33 2.65
N GLU A 143 17.76 -62.59 1.60
CA GLU A 143 17.21 -63.92 1.29
C GLU A 143 18.32 -64.95 1.04
N GLY A 144 19.36 -64.57 0.28
CA GLY A 144 20.54 -65.43 0.09
C GLY A 144 21.31 -65.72 1.39
N SER A 145 21.41 -64.72 2.28
CA SER A 145 22.04 -64.91 3.60
C SER A 145 21.20 -65.80 4.52
N LEU A 146 19.86 -65.70 4.44
CA LEU A 146 18.94 -66.54 5.21
C LEU A 146 18.99 -68.01 4.75
N ALA A 147 19.04 -68.24 3.43
CA ALA A 147 19.16 -69.59 2.87
C ALA A 147 20.45 -70.29 3.32
N SER A 148 21.57 -69.55 3.41
CA SER A 148 22.83 -70.10 3.94
C SER A 148 22.81 -70.42 5.44
N LEU A 149 21.86 -69.87 6.20
CA LEU A 149 21.69 -70.14 7.63
C LEU A 149 20.74 -71.32 7.87
N GLU A 150 19.76 -71.56 6.99
CA GLU A 150 18.84 -72.70 7.07
C GLU A 150 19.51 -74.04 6.67
N GLU A 151 20.53 -74.01 5.80
CA GLU A 151 21.31 -75.22 5.44
C GLU A 151 22.25 -75.71 6.56
N ASP A 152 22.56 -74.87 7.56
CA ASP A 152 23.51 -75.16 8.65
C ASP A 152 22.81 -75.61 9.95
N GLU A 153 21.51 -75.93 9.90
CA GLU A 153 20.76 -76.41 11.07
C GLU A 153 21.06 -77.90 11.34
N PRO A 154 21.69 -78.27 12.48
CA PRO A 154 22.04 -79.66 12.75
C PRO A 154 20.79 -80.50 13.02
N LYS A 155 20.62 -81.58 12.26
CA LYS A 155 19.57 -82.60 12.46
C LYS A 155 19.59 -83.11 13.91
N PRO A 156 18.44 -83.14 14.62
CA PRO A 156 18.42 -83.61 16.01
C PRO A 156 18.87 -85.07 16.10
N PRO A 157 19.64 -85.45 17.14
CA PRO A 157 20.16 -86.80 17.28
C PRO A 157 19.01 -87.81 17.41
N ALA A 158 19.10 -88.90 16.66
CA ALA A 158 18.18 -90.02 16.75
C ALA A 158 18.37 -90.73 18.09
N ASP A 159 17.33 -90.77 18.91
CA ASP A 159 17.27 -91.65 20.08
C ASP A 159 17.42 -93.10 19.62
N ALA A 160 18.50 -93.74 20.08
CA ALA A 160 18.76 -95.16 19.92
C ALA A 160 18.09 -95.92 21.09
N GLY A 161 17.13 -96.79 20.75
CA GLY A 161 16.73 -97.92 21.58
C GLY A 161 17.66 -99.12 21.37
#